data_AF-A0A6V7J6H5-F1
#
_entry.id   AF-A0A6V7J6H5-F1
#
_cell.length_a   1.000
_cell.length_b   1.000
_cell.length_c   1.000
_cell.angle_alpha   90.00
_cell.angle_beta   90.00
_cell.angle_gamma   90.00
#
_symmetry.space_group_name_H-M   'P 1'
#
loop_
_entity.id
_entity.type
_entity.pdbx_description
1 polymer ?
#
loop_
_entity_poly.entity_id
_entity_poly.type
_entity_poly.pdbx_seq_one_letter_code
_entity_poly.pdbx_strand_id
1 'polypeptide(L)' 'DEDQEVTIGHVAQSIAKAFDFKGKITFDTSAADGQYKKTASNKKLRSLLPNFEFTPFDVAIKETVDWYRENYHQARN' A
#
# COMPACT_ATOMS: atom_id res chain seq x y z
N ASP A 1 1.65 3.13 12.94
CA ASP A 1 2.74 3.84 13.66
C ASP A 1 3.70 4.42 12.63
N GLU A 2 4.46 5.47 12.95
CA GLU A 2 5.35 6.13 11.96
C GLU A 2 6.41 5.15 11.39
N ASP A 3 6.75 4.11 12.14
CA ASP A 3 7.64 3.01 11.76
C ASP A 3 7.02 1.99 10.78
N GLN A 4 5.70 2.06 10.53
CA GLN A 4 5.00 1.22 9.56
C GLN A 4 4.93 1.84 8.16
N GLU A 5 5.66 2.92 7.91
CA GLU A 5 5.80 3.49 6.57
C GLU A 5 6.43 2.48 5.60
N VAL A 6 5.86 2.42 4.39
CA VAL A 6 6.36 1.57 3.30
C VAL A 6 6.79 2.42 2.11
N THR A 7 7.81 1.95 1.39
CA THR A 7 8.29 2.62 0.19
C THR A 7 7.38 2.34 -1.01
N ILE A 8 7.43 3.19 -2.04
CA ILE A 8 6.71 2.94 -3.31
C ILE A 8 7.10 1.59 -3.93
N GLY A 9 8.38 1.20 -3.81
CA GLY A 9 8.86 -0.11 -4.26
C GLY A 9 8.22 -1.27 -3.52
N HIS A 10 8.06 -1.16 -2.19
CA HIS A 10 7.35 -2.17 -1.41
C HIS A 10 5.87 -2.27 -1.83
N VAL A 11 5.19 -1.14 -2.01
CA VAL A 11 3.79 -1.12 -2.49
C VAL A 11 3.67 -1.85 -3.83
N ALA A 12 4.55 -1.56 -4.79
CA ALA A 12 4.55 -2.21 -6.10
C ALA A 12 4.77 -3.74 -5.98
N GLN A 13 5.66 -4.17 -5.09
CA GLN A 13 5.90 -5.59 -4.82
C GLN A 13 4.69 -6.28 -4.17
N SER A 14 4.04 -5.63 -3.20
CA SER A 14 2.84 -6.15 -2.55
C SER A 14 1.69 -6.33 -3.54
N ILE A 15 1.49 -5.36 -4.45
CA ILE A 15 0.49 -5.45 -5.52
C ILE A 15 0.83 -6.59 -6.49
N ALA A 16 2.09 -6.66 -6.97
CA ALA A 16 2.51 -7.72 -7.89
C ALA A 16 2.31 -9.12 -7.27
N LYS A 17 2.64 -9.27 -5.99
CA LYS A 17 2.40 -10.51 -5.23
C LYS A 17 0.91 -10.83 -5.13
N ALA A 18 0.06 -9.84 -4.82
CA ALA A 18 -1.38 -10.03 -4.69
C ALA A 18 -2.05 -10.44 -6.02
N PHE A 19 -1.56 -9.92 -7.15
CA PHE A 19 -2.01 -10.33 -8.49
C PHE A 19 -1.38 -11.64 -8.98
N ASP A 20 -0.51 -12.28 -8.20
CA ASP A 20 0.32 -13.41 -8.61
C ASP A 20 1.14 -13.14 -9.89
N PHE A 21 1.58 -11.89 -10.10
CA PHE A 21 2.34 -11.48 -11.26
C PHE A 21 3.74 -12.09 -11.25
N LYS A 22 4.09 -12.82 -12.31
CA LYS A 22 5.39 -13.50 -12.48
C LYS A 22 6.40 -12.75 -13.35
N GLY A 23 6.00 -11.59 -13.87
CA GLY A 23 6.87 -10.78 -14.71
C GLY A 23 7.90 -9.99 -13.91
N LYS A 24 8.76 -9.27 -14.62
CA LYS A 24 9.77 -8.39 -14.03
C LYS A 24 9.15 -7.04 -13.65
N ILE A 25 9.41 -6.60 -12.42
CA ILE A 25 9.15 -5.21 -12.00
C ILE A 25 10.35 -4.36 -12.41
N THR A 26 10.09 -3.26 -13.13
CA THR A 26 11.11 -2.25 -13.49
C THR A 26 10.67 -0.90 -12.99
N PHE A 27 11.59 -0.16 -12.36
CA PHE A 27 11.36 1.21 -11.93
C PHE A 27 11.96 2.15 -12.97
N ASP A 28 11.10 2.92 -13.64
CA ASP A 28 11.53 3.95 -14.58
C ASP A 28 11.90 5.22 -13.81
N THR A 29 13.16 5.63 -13.93
CA THR A 29 13.71 6.81 -13.25
C THR A 29 13.80 8.02 -14.17
N SER A 30 13.17 7.99 -15.35
CA SER A 30 13.10 9.14 -16.26
C SER A 30 12.19 10.25 -15.73
N ALA A 31 11.17 9.88 -14.94
CA ALA A 31 10.32 10.80 -14.21
C ALA A 31 11.00 11.24 -12.89
N ALA A 32 10.78 12.50 -12.51
CA ALA A 32 11.24 12.99 -11.21
C ALA A 32 10.43 12.35 -10.08
N ASP A 33 11.11 11.94 -9.01
CA ASP A 33 10.45 11.50 -7.78
C ASP A 33 9.65 12.66 -7.16
N GLY A 34 8.51 12.31 -6.57
CA GLY A 34 7.74 13.24 -5.75
C GLY A 34 8.42 13.54 -4.40
N GLN A 35 7.65 14.11 -3.48
CA GLN A 35 8.08 14.27 -2.10
C GLN A 35 8.52 12.92 -1.49
N TYR A 36 9.79 12.81 -1.07
CA TYR A 36 10.38 11.57 -0.56
C TYR A 36 9.66 10.99 0.67
N LYS A 37 9.24 11.86 1.59
CA LYS A 37 8.48 11.48 2.80
C LYS A 37 7.39 12.48 3.12
N LYS A 38 6.26 11.97 3.59
CA LYS A 38 5.14 12.73 4.16
C LYS A 38 4.73 12.15 5.51
N THR A 39 5.73 11.92 6.36
CA THR A 39 5.54 11.30 7.67
C THR A 39 4.60 12.11 8.54
N ALA A 40 3.52 11.46 8.98
CA ALA A 40 2.50 12.04 9.83
C ALA A 40 2.48 11.31 11.17
N SER A 41 2.37 12.07 12.25
CA SER A 41 2.36 11.47 13.59
C SER A 41 0.99 10.97 13.99
N ASN A 42 0.92 9.71 14.43
CA ASN A 42 -0.30 9.09 14.96
C ASN A 42 -0.40 9.16 16.50
N LYS A 43 0.47 9.91 17.18
CA LYS A 43 0.49 10.03 18.66
C LYS A 43 -0.87 10.34 19.27
N LYS A 44 -1.63 11.27 18.68
CA LYS A 44 -2.99 11.63 19.16
C LYS A 44 -3.97 10.47 19.03
N LEU A 45 -3.89 9.69 17.94
CA LEU A 45 -4.72 8.51 17.77
C LEU A 45 -4.37 7.46 18.83
N ARG A 46 -3.08 7.18 19.03
CA ARG A 46 -2.62 6.21 20.04
C ARG A 46 -2.96 6.62 21.48
N SER A 47 -2.99 7.92 21.78
CA SER A 47 -3.43 8.38 23.11
C SER A 47 -4.92 8.17 23.38
N LEU A 48 -5.74 8.19 22.33
CA LEU A 48 -7.20 8.03 22.45
C LEU A 48 -7.62 6.55 22.29
N LEU A 49 -6.91 5.80 21.45
CA LEU A 49 -7.21 4.42 21.08
C LEU A 49 -5.92 3.58 21.13
N PRO A 50 -5.41 3.24 22.33
CA PRO A 50 -4.12 2.56 22.47
C PRO A 50 -4.15 1.15 21.87
N ASN A 51 -5.28 0.46 21.97
CA ASN A 51 -5.44 -0.95 21.56
C ASN A 51 -6.02 -1.11 20.15
N PHE A 52 -6.09 -0.03 19.36
CA PHE A 52 -6.56 -0.13 17.99
C PHE A 52 -5.53 -0.87 17.13
N GLU A 53 -5.97 -1.92 16.45
CA GLU A 53 -5.14 -2.70 15.53
C GLU A 53 -5.49 -2.34 14.09
N PHE A 54 -4.49 -1.90 13.33
CA PHE A 54 -4.63 -1.71 11.90
C PHE A 54 -4.53 -3.06 11.19
N THR A 55 -5.29 -3.21 10.10
CA THR A 55 -5.10 -4.35 9.20
C THR A 55 -3.66 -4.37 8.68
N PRO A 56 -2.96 -5.53 8.71
CA PRO A 56 -1.62 -5.63 8.15
C PRO A 56 -1.60 -5.23 6.67
N PHE A 57 -0.58 -4.45 6.28
CA PHE A 57 -0.53 -3.81 4.96
C PHE A 57 -0.72 -4.79 3.79
N ASP A 58 0.03 -5.89 3.77
CA ASP A 58 -0.04 -6.90 2.71
C ASP A 58 -1.40 -7.62 2.66
N VAL A 59 -2.09 -7.76 3.80
CA VAL A 59 -3.43 -8.35 3.87
C VAL A 59 -4.43 -7.39 3.21
N ALA A 60 -4.39 -6.10 3.58
CA ALA A 60 -5.25 -5.09 2.99
C ALA A 60 -5.05 -4.93 1.47
N ILE A 61 -3.78 -4.97 1.00
CA ILE A 61 -3.48 -4.95 -0.44
C ILE A 61 -4.10 -6.17 -1.14
N LYS A 62 -3.94 -7.37 -0.59
CA LYS A 62 -4.51 -8.58 -1.17
C LYS A 62 -6.04 -8.48 -1.29
N GLU A 63 -6.72 -8.12 -0.21
CA GLU A 63 -8.18 -7.95 -0.19
C GLU A 63 -8.66 -6.91 -1.21
N THR A 64 -7.92 -5.80 -1.34
CA THR A 64 -8.24 -4.74 -2.31
C THR A 64 -8.06 -5.22 -3.75
N VAL A 65 -7.00 -5.97 -4.03
CA VAL A 65 -6.74 -6.57 -5.35
C VAL A 65 -7.81 -7.60 -5.70
N ASP A 66 -8.18 -8.46 -4.75
CA ASP A 66 -9.24 -9.45 -4.95
C ASP A 66 -10.57 -8.76 -5.28
N TRP A 67 -10.94 -7.72 -4.51
CA TRP A 67 -12.13 -6.92 -4.80
C TRP A 67 -12.08 -6.29 -6.21
N TYR A 68 -10.94 -5.72 -6.62
CA TYR A 68 -10.80 -5.11 -7.94
C TYR A 68 -10.98 -6.15 -9.06
N ARG A 69 -10.43 -7.35 -8.90
CA ARG A 69 -10.60 -8.45 -9.87
C ARG A 69 -12.05 -8.87 -10.01
N GLU A 70 -12.77 -8.98 -8.91
CA GLU A 70 -14.18 -9.37 -8.88
C GLU A 70 -15.11 -8.28 -9.45
N ASN A 71 -14.71 -7.01 -9.32
CA ASN A 71 -15.56 -5.86 -9.62
C ASN A 71 -15.02 -4.99 -10.77
N TYR A 72 -14.12 -5.52 -11.60
CA TYR A 72 -13.40 -4.77 -12.64
C TYR A 72 -14.31 -3.91 -13.54
N HIS A 73 -15.49 -4.42 -13.89
CA HIS A 73 -16.47 -3.72 -14.74
C HIS A 73 -17.18 -2.54 -14.06
N GLN A 74 -17.22 -2.53 -12.73
CA GLN A 74 -17.86 -1.48 -11.93
C GLN A 74 -16.83 -0.51 -11.34
N ALA A 75 -15.58 -0.95 -11.21
CA ALA A 75 -14.47 -0.12 -10.78
C ALA A 75 -14.27 1.03 -11.79
N ARG A 76 -13.85 2.20 -11.27
CA ARG A 76 -13.46 3.33 -12.11
C ARG A 76 -12.11 3.01 -12.75
N ASN A 77 -12.11 2.87 -14.08
CA ASN A 77 -10.93 2.60 -14.91
C ASN A 77 -10.48 3.85 -15.65
#